data_AF-A0A383C0G3-F1
#
_entry.id   AF-A0A383C0G3-F1
#
_cell.length_a   1.000
_cell.length_b   1.000
_cell.length_c   1.000
_cell.angle_alpha   90.00
_cell.angle_beta   90.00
_cell.angle_gamma   90.00
#
_symmetry.space_group_name_H-M   'P 1'
#
loop_
_entity.id
_entity.type
_entity.pdbx_description
1 polymer ?
#
loop_
_entity_poly.entity_id
_entity_poly.type
_entity_poly.pdbx_seq_one_letter_code
_entity_poly.pdbx_strand_id
1 'polypeptide(L)'
;MSSIWSEENKVKKWLEVERATIEVLEQNGITPKGLSKKFQTVSVSPEEVYEREKITNHDLAAFVDVIQEKLGDGSNWIHYGL
;
A
#
# COMPACT_ATOMS: atom_id res chain seq x y z
N MET A 1 -2.87 20.09 -14.67
CA MET A 1 -2.30 20.23 -13.32
C MET A 1 -3.17 19.56 -12.25
N SER A 2 -4.50 19.70 -12.30
CA SER A 2 -5.44 19.07 -11.35
C SER A 2 -5.28 17.55 -11.19
N SER A 3 -5.06 16.81 -12.27
CA SER A 3 -4.92 15.34 -12.22
C SER A 3 -3.62 14.85 -11.57
N ILE A 4 -2.59 15.69 -11.44
CA ILE A 4 -1.31 15.30 -10.80
C ILE A 4 -1.45 15.40 -9.28
N TRP A 5 -2.23 16.37 -8.80
CA TRP A 5 -2.46 16.64 -7.39
C TRP A 5 -3.79 16.06 -6.89
N SER A 6 -4.42 15.17 -7.66
CA SER A 6 -5.65 14.50 -7.20
C SER A 6 -5.32 13.43 -6.17
N GLU A 7 -6.24 13.20 -5.25
CA GLU A 7 -6.13 12.13 -4.24
C GLU A 7 -5.98 10.74 -4.90
N GLU A 8 -6.66 10.52 -6.03
CA GLU A 8 -6.46 9.30 -6.84
C GLU A 8 -5.00 9.12 -7.26
N ASN A 9 -4.35 10.18 -7.73
CA ASN A 9 -2.96 10.10 -8.13
C ASN A 9 -2.03 9.96 -6.92
N LYS A 10 -2.33 10.60 -5.79
CA LYS A 10 -1.60 10.44 -4.52
C LYS A 10 -1.60 8.98 -4.07
N VAL A 11 -2.78 8.37 -3.94
CA VAL A 11 -2.93 6.95 -3.51
C VAL A 11 -2.30 6.01 -4.52
N LYS A 12 -2.46 6.26 -5.82
CA LYS A 12 -1.80 5.48 -6.87
C LYS A 12 -0.28 5.52 -6.73
N LYS A 13 0.29 6.69 -6.46
CA LYS A 13 1.74 6.85 -6.30
C LYS A 13 2.26 6.16 -5.04
N TRP A 14 1.55 6.24 -3.92
CA TRP A 14 1.88 5.47 -2.72
C TRP A 14 1.87 3.96 -2.99
N LEU A 15 0.86 3.46 -3.71
CA LEU A 15 0.77 2.05 -4.09
C LEU A 15 1.93 1.62 -5.01
N GLU A 16 2.34 2.48 -5.94
CA GLU A 16 3.52 2.24 -6.80
C GLU A 16 4.82 2.12 -5.97
N VAL A 17 5.00 2.99 -4.97
CA VAL A 17 6.17 2.94 -4.08
C VAL A 17 6.16 1.67 -3.24
N GLU A 18 5.05 1.33 -2.59
CA GLU A 18 4.93 0.09 -1.80
C GLU A 18 5.20 -1.16 -2.64
N ARG A 19 4.70 -1.21 -3.89
CA ARG A 19 4.97 -2.32 -4.82
C ARG A 19 6.46 -2.47 -5.09
N ALA A 20 7.15 -1.35 -5.36
CA ALA A 20 8.59 -1.36 -5.59
C ALA A 20 9.36 -1.81 -4.34
N THR A 21 8.95 -1.37 -3.15
CA THR A 21 9.57 -1.77 -1.88
C THR A 21 9.44 -3.28 -1.66
N ILE A 22 8.23 -3.85 -1.79
CA ILE A 22 8.00 -5.29 -1.60
C ILE A 22 8.78 -6.12 -2.63
N GLU A 23 8.86 -5.67 -3.87
CA GLU A 23 9.65 -6.34 -4.91
C GLU A 23 11.13 -6.42 -4.53
N VAL A 24 11.72 -5.32 -4.07
CA VAL A 24 13.11 -5.27 -3.62
C VAL A 24 13.33 -6.10 -2.37
N LEU A 25 12.40 -6.07 -1.40
CA LEU A 25 12.48 -6.90 -0.20
C LEU A 25 12.44 -8.41 -0.54
N GLU A 26 11.63 -8.80 -1.53
CA GLU A 26 11.56 -10.19 -2.00
C GLU A 26 12.84 -10.60 -2.74
N GLN A 27 13.38 -9.72 -3.60
CA GLN A 27 14.65 -9.95 -4.29
C GLN A 27 15.83 -10.12 -3.31
N ASN A 28 15.82 -9.38 -2.20
CA ASN A 28 16.81 -9.50 -1.13
C ASN A 28 16.55 -10.68 -0.17
N GLY A 29 15.47 -11.44 -0.38
CA GLY A 29 15.12 -12.60 0.46
C GLY A 29 14.63 -12.25 1.87
N ILE A 30 14.22 -11.01 2.09
CA ILE A 30 13.69 -10.55 3.39
C ILE A 30 12.23 -11.01 3.55
N THR A 31 11.44 -10.94 2.48
CA THR A 31 10.03 -11.34 2.46
C THR A 31 9.85 -12.73 1.80
N PRO A 32 8.73 -13.44 2.08
CA PRO A 32 8.40 -14.69 1.41
C PRO A 32 8.26 -14.53 -0.11
N LYS A 33 8.76 -15.52 -0.86
CA LYS A 33 8.61 -15.56 -2.31
C LYS A 33 7.13 -15.61 -2.71
N GLY A 34 6.76 -14.84 -3.73
CA GLY A 34 5.41 -14.70 -4.25
C GLY A 34 4.59 -13.56 -3.62
N LEU A 35 5.13 -12.87 -2.60
CA LEU A 35 4.42 -11.76 -1.97
C LEU A 35 4.27 -10.57 -2.91
N SER A 36 5.31 -10.19 -3.66
CA SER A 36 5.23 -9.10 -4.65
C SER A 36 4.16 -9.39 -5.71
N LYS A 37 4.07 -10.64 -6.17
CA LYS A 37 3.07 -11.07 -7.16
C LYS A 37 1.66 -11.00 -6.60
N LYS A 38 1.45 -11.40 -5.35
CA LYS A 38 0.17 -11.25 -4.65
C LYS A 38 -0.20 -9.78 -4.46
N PHE A 39 0.79 -8.93 -4.20
CA PHE A 39 0.59 -7.50 -3.99
C PHE A 39 0.20 -6.75 -5.28
N GLN A 40 0.63 -7.22 -6.45
CA GLN A 40 0.26 -6.61 -7.73
C GLN A 40 -1.25 -6.59 -8.00
N THR A 41 -2.01 -7.54 -7.44
CA THR A 41 -3.47 -7.59 -7.60
C THR A 41 -4.23 -6.68 -6.63
N VAL A 42 -3.55 -6.14 -5.62
CA VAL A 42 -4.18 -5.25 -4.63
C VAL A 42 -4.33 -3.85 -5.23
N SER A 43 -5.55 -3.33 -5.16
CA SER A 43 -5.88 -1.95 -5.51
C SER A 43 -6.47 -1.24 -4.28
N VAL A 44 -6.27 0.07 -4.21
CA VAL A 44 -6.82 0.92 -3.15
C VAL A 44 -7.41 2.17 -3.78
N SER A 45 -8.61 2.53 -3.33
CA SER A 45 -9.29 3.75 -3.71
C SER A 45 -9.12 4.82 -2.62
N PRO A 46 -9.04 6.12 -2.97
CA PRO A 46 -8.95 7.20 -1.98
C PRO A 46 -10.10 7.23 -0.98
N GLU A 47 -11.30 6.82 -1.39
CA GLU A 47 -12.49 6.75 -0.52
C GLU A 47 -12.28 5.76 0.64
N GLU A 48 -11.64 4.62 0.38
CA GLU A 48 -11.35 3.60 1.41
C GLU A 48 -10.33 4.13 2.43
N VAL A 49 -9.32 4.84 1.93
CA VAL A 49 -8.31 5.50 2.78
C VAL A 49 -8.98 6.56 3.65
N TYR A 50 -9.86 7.37 3.08
CA TYR A 50 -10.56 8.44 3.80
C TYR A 50 -11.50 7.89 4.89
N GLU A 51 -12.25 6.83 4.62
CA GLU A 51 -13.09 6.19 5.64
C GLU A 51 -12.24 5.62 6.78
N ARG A 52 -11.09 5.02 6.46
CA ARG A 52 -10.15 4.52 7.47
C ARG A 52 -9.46 5.64 8.25
N GLU A 53 -9.16 6.75 7.58
CA GLU A 53 -8.53 7.94 8.16
C GLU A 53 -9.38 8.57 9.27
N LYS A 54 -10.72 8.50 9.18
CA LYS A 54 -11.61 8.96 10.27
C LYS A 54 -11.37 8.24 11.60
N ILE A 55 -10.80 7.04 11.56
CA ILE A 55 -10.48 6.22 12.73
C ILE A 55 -9.02 6.44 13.14
N THR A 56 -8.09 6.43 12.18
CA THR A 56 -6.65 6.53 12.45
C THR A 56 -6.18 7.96 12.72
N ASN A 57 -6.94 8.97 12.27
CA ASN A 57 -6.52 10.38 12.17
C ASN A 57 -5.15 10.56 11.48
N HIS A 58 -4.82 9.65 10.56
CA HIS A 58 -3.55 9.64 9.84
C HIS A 58 -3.72 8.95 8.49
N ASP A 59 -3.58 9.72 7.42
CA ASP A 59 -3.83 9.32 6.03
C ASP A 59 -2.93 8.16 5.54
N LEU A 60 -1.62 8.25 5.79
CA LEU A 60 -0.69 7.18 5.39
C LEU A 60 -0.91 5.90 6.19
N ALA A 61 -1.12 5.98 7.50
CA ALA A 61 -1.43 4.81 8.33
C ALA A 61 -2.76 4.16 7.90
N ALA A 62 -3.78 4.97 7.58
CA ALA A 62 -5.03 4.49 7.02
C ALA A 62 -4.83 3.75 5.69
N PHE A 63 -3.97 4.27 4.81
CA PHE A 63 -3.63 3.62 3.55
C PHE A 63 -2.95 2.26 3.78
N VAL A 64 -1.97 2.18 4.69
CA VAL A 64 -1.30 0.93 5.05
C VAL A 64 -2.30 -0.08 5.61
N ASP A 65 -3.16 0.33 6.54
CA ASP A 65 -4.21 -0.52 7.11
C ASP A 65 -5.12 -1.13 6.03
N VAL A 66 -5.61 -0.30 5.10
CA VAL A 66 -6.51 -0.75 4.01
C VAL A 66 -5.81 -1.77 3.12
N ILE A 67 -4.52 -1.56 2.83
CA ILE A 67 -3.73 -2.50 2.03
C ILE A 67 -3.52 -3.82 2.78
N GLN A 68 -3.16 -3.73 4.06
CA GLN A 68 -2.93 -4.90 4.91
C GLN A 68 -4.19 -5.76 5.01
N GLU A 69 -5.36 -5.12 5.15
CA GLU A 69 -6.66 -5.80 5.17
C GLU A 69 -6.95 -6.54 3.85
N LYS A 70 -6.70 -5.89 2.70
CA LYS A 70 -6.92 -6.50 1.38
C LYS A 70 -5.95 -7.61 1.04
N LEU A 71 -4.70 -7.51 1.48
CA LEU A 71 -3.68 -8.51 1.21
C LEU A 71 -3.88 -9.77 2.08
N GLY A 72 -4.30 -9.59 3.34
CA GLY A 72 -4.40 -10.67 4.31
C GLY A 72 -3.03 -11.28 4.60
N ASP A 73 -2.82 -12.56 4.26
CA ASP A 73 -1.54 -13.23 4.49
C ASP A 73 -0.36 -12.51 3.82
N GLY A 74 0.62 -12.10 4.63
CA GLY A 74 1.77 -11.32 4.20
C GLY A 74 1.67 -9.82 4.47
N SER A 75 0.57 -9.36 5.07
CA SER A 75 0.34 -7.96 5.46
C SER A 75 1.44 -7.36 6.34
N ASN A 76 2.08 -8.16 7.19
CA ASN A 76 3.16 -7.72 8.11
C ASN A 76 4.38 -7.10 7.40
N TRP A 77 4.53 -7.35 6.10
CA TRP A 77 5.65 -6.84 5.30
C TRP A 77 5.32 -5.53 4.58
N ILE A 78 4.05 -5.13 4.56
CA ILE A 78 3.63 -3.85 3.98
C ILE A 78 4.18 -2.71 4.84
N HIS A 79 4.76 -1.71 4.19
CA HIS A 79 5.43 -0.58 4.84
C HIS A 79 6.60 -0.97 5.76
N TYR A 80 7.19 -2.16 5.56
CA TYR A 80 8.27 -2.64 6.41
C TYR A 80 9.56 -1.83 6.22
N GLY A 81 9.94 -1.07 7.25
CA GLY A 81 11.18 -0.28 7.28
C GLY A 81 11.08 1.12 6.67
N LEU A 82 9.86 1.59 6.39
CA LEU A 82 9.54 2.96 5.98
C LEU A 82 8.99 3.76 7.17
#